data_AF-A0A942S8J4-F1
#
_entry.id   AF-A0A942S8J4-F1
#
_cell.length_a   1.000
_cell.length_b   1.000
_cell.length_c   1.000
_cell.angle_alpha   90.00
_cell.angle_beta   90.00
_cell.angle_gamma   90.00
#
_symmetry.space_group_name_H-M   'P 1'
#
loop_
_entity.id
_entity.type
_entity.pdbx_description
1 polymer ?
#
loop_
_entity_poly.entity_id
_entity_poly.type
_entity_poly.pdbx_seq_one_letter_code
_entity_poly.pdbx_strand_id
1 'polypeptide(L)'
;MKKIVILLTLLVLAFSAWPVQALNAPQESEPVIIYLFWGDGCPHCETAKPALRALADRYENVELREYEVWFNPENQTLFFEMAAQVGFEPRAVPTIIIADRYWEEYSKSLEAEMEEVIANCLQNDCPDPALGLLPATVIEQPLPTPGDSASTPDLAETRPAYAPIEPAPLDLPPAPPEGMRDDGFALAILSMIVMSAALTYSLVAFGLGKTFPLPTWADWLIPAIIVFGIGVAGYLSYVETQEVAAVCGPVGDCNTVQTSPYATLFGFLPVGILGLLGYLGLLAAWLTRKLLPNFEKSAALAFLAMSVFAVIFSLYLTYLELFVIQAVCIWCITSAWLVTFLLLLGLPPAVRLYTLIDEDE
;
A
#
# COMPACT_ATOMS: atom_id res chain seq x y z
N MET A 1 -49.63 -64.79 39.08
CA MET A 1 -49.43 -63.32 39.22
C MET A 1 -48.11 -62.96 39.92
N LYS A 2 -47.77 -63.50 41.11
CA LYS A 2 -46.48 -63.22 41.79
C LYS A 2 -45.22 -63.51 40.95
N LYS A 3 -45.18 -64.59 40.16
CA LYS A 3 -44.00 -64.94 39.33
C LYS A 3 -43.76 -63.99 38.14
N ILE A 4 -44.82 -63.38 37.60
CA ILE A 4 -44.74 -62.43 36.48
C ILE A 4 -44.27 -61.05 36.98
N VAL A 5 -44.70 -60.65 38.18
CA VAL A 5 -44.24 -59.41 38.82
C VAL A 5 -42.76 -59.47 39.21
N ILE A 6 -42.27 -60.63 39.65
CA ILE A 6 -40.84 -60.84 39.97
C ILE A 6 -39.98 -60.85 38.70
N LEU A 7 -40.48 -61.42 37.60
CA LEU A 7 -39.75 -61.41 36.33
C LEU A 7 -39.68 -59.99 35.73
N LEU A 8 -40.76 -59.22 35.80
CA LEU A 8 -40.80 -57.83 35.34
C LEU A 8 -39.94 -56.90 36.21
N THR A 9 -39.88 -57.12 37.53
CA THR A 9 -39.02 -56.31 38.41
C THR A 9 -37.53 -56.65 38.24
N LEU A 10 -37.17 -57.92 37.99
CA LEU A 10 -35.80 -58.30 37.64
C LEU A 10 -35.37 -57.78 36.26
N LEU A 11 -36.29 -57.73 35.29
CA LEU A 11 -36.00 -57.20 33.96
C LEU A 11 -35.79 -55.67 33.97
N VAL A 12 -36.55 -54.95 34.81
CA VAL A 12 -36.41 -53.50 35.00
C VAL A 12 -35.12 -53.16 35.77
N LEU A 13 -34.76 -53.95 36.78
CA LEU A 13 -33.48 -53.78 37.50
C LEU A 13 -32.26 -54.12 36.62
N ALA A 14 -32.36 -55.12 35.74
CA ALA A 14 -31.30 -55.45 34.78
C ALA A 14 -31.09 -54.37 33.70
N PHE A 15 -32.13 -53.60 33.36
CA PHE A 15 -32.03 -52.47 32.42
C PHE A 15 -31.42 -51.20 33.05
N SER A 16 -31.45 -51.07 34.38
CA SER A 16 -30.86 -49.93 35.10
C SER A 16 -29.36 -50.05 35.39
N ALA A 17 -28.76 -51.20 35.07
CA ALA A 17 -27.34 -51.49 35.30
C ALA A 17 -26.49 -51.48 34.01
N TRP A 18 -27.04 -50.99 32.89
CA TRP A 18 -26.18 -50.67 31.75
C TRP A 18 -25.39 -49.42 32.07
N PRO A 19 -24.04 -49.45 31.97
CA PRO A 19 -23.26 -48.24 32.07
C PRO A 19 -23.75 -47.35 30.93
N VAL A 20 -24.35 -46.21 31.28
CA VAL A 20 -24.52 -45.12 30.33
C VAL A 20 -23.10 -44.68 30.02
N GLN A 21 -22.53 -45.27 28.97
CA GLN A 21 -21.43 -44.63 28.27
C GLN A 21 -22.04 -43.33 27.76
N ALA A 22 -21.75 -42.25 28.47
CA ALA A 22 -21.86 -40.93 27.89
C ALA A 22 -21.06 -41.02 26.58
N LEU A 23 -21.78 -40.98 25.45
CA LEU A 23 -21.16 -40.59 24.21
C LEU A 23 -20.60 -39.21 24.51
N ASN A 24 -19.29 -39.13 24.70
CA ASN A 24 -18.60 -37.86 24.58
C ASN A 24 -19.06 -37.33 23.21
N ALA A 25 -19.84 -36.26 23.21
CA ALA A 25 -19.95 -35.45 22.02
C ALA A 25 -18.51 -35.19 21.55
N PRO A 26 -18.20 -35.29 20.25
CA PRO A 26 -16.93 -34.77 19.77
C PRO A 26 -16.81 -33.36 20.35
N GLN A 27 -15.77 -33.08 21.13
CA GLN A 27 -15.41 -31.70 21.36
C GLN A 27 -15.06 -31.18 19.98
N GLU A 28 -15.99 -30.44 19.35
CA GLU A 28 -15.63 -29.57 18.25
C GLU A 28 -14.63 -28.60 18.83
N SER A 29 -13.34 -28.89 18.59
CA SER A 29 -12.27 -27.97 18.88
C SER A 29 -12.56 -26.70 18.10
N GLU A 30 -12.65 -25.55 18.77
CA GLU A 30 -12.87 -24.28 18.07
C GLU A 30 -11.81 -24.13 16.97
N PRO A 31 -12.19 -23.67 15.76
CA PRO A 31 -11.25 -23.57 14.66
C PRO A 31 -10.18 -22.55 14.98
N VAL A 32 -8.95 -22.83 14.58
CA VAL A 32 -7.87 -21.83 14.64
C VAL A 32 -8.11 -20.83 13.52
N ILE A 33 -8.33 -19.57 13.86
CA ILE A 33 -8.70 -18.55 12.88
C ILE A 33 -7.46 -17.74 12.50
N ILE A 34 -7.23 -17.64 11.19
CA ILE A 34 -6.28 -16.71 10.58
C ILE A 34 -7.06 -15.46 10.18
N TYR A 35 -6.80 -14.34 10.84
CA TYR A 35 -7.38 -13.05 10.48
C TYR A 35 -6.46 -12.34 9.49
N LEU A 36 -6.96 -12.03 8.30
CA LEU A 36 -6.27 -11.23 7.29
C LEU A 36 -6.97 -9.88 7.13
N PHE A 37 -6.33 -8.81 7.57
CA PHE A 37 -6.73 -7.45 7.24
C PHE A 37 -6.01 -6.98 5.98
N TRP A 38 -6.76 -6.59 4.95
CA TRP A 38 -6.26 -6.27 3.62
C TRP A 38 -6.90 -5.00 3.06
N GLY A 39 -6.32 -4.44 2.00
CA GLY A 39 -6.86 -3.26 1.31
C GLY A 39 -7.15 -3.53 -0.17
N ASP A 40 -8.25 -3.00 -0.71
CA ASP A 40 -8.54 -3.15 -2.15
C ASP A 40 -7.47 -2.47 -3.02
N GLY A 41 -6.83 -3.26 -3.90
CA GLY A 41 -5.68 -2.83 -4.69
C GLY A 41 -4.31 -2.99 -4.02
N CYS A 42 -4.22 -3.60 -2.82
CA CYS A 42 -2.97 -3.89 -2.12
C CYS A 42 -2.16 -5.03 -2.79
N PRO A 43 -0.96 -4.76 -3.37
CA PRO A 43 -0.17 -5.78 -4.08
C PRO A 43 0.37 -6.89 -3.17
N HIS A 44 0.76 -6.55 -1.94
CA HIS A 44 1.22 -7.53 -0.95
C HIS A 44 0.08 -8.45 -0.49
N CYS A 45 -1.14 -7.94 -0.46
CA CYS A 45 -2.34 -8.72 -0.13
C CYS A 45 -2.67 -9.74 -1.23
N GLU A 46 -2.46 -9.40 -2.51
CA GLU A 46 -2.61 -10.34 -3.62
C GLU A 46 -1.62 -11.51 -3.56
N THR A 47 -0.47 -11.32 -2.92
CA THR A 47 0.51 -12.40 -2.69
C THR A 47 0.16 -13.20 -1.42
N ALA A 48 -0.27 -12.53 -0.36
CA ALA A 48 -0.62 -13.15 0.92
C ALA A 48 -1.91 -14.00 0.84
N LYS A 49 -2.96 -13.50 0.20
CA LYS A 49 -4.27 -14.18 0.09
C LYS A 49 -4.19 -15.62 -0.43
N PRO A 50 -3.60 -15.90 -1.61
CA PRO A 50 -3.54 -17.28 -2.11
C PRO A 50 -2.68 -18.18 -1.22
N ALA A 51 -1.63 -17.64 -0.61
CA ALA A 51 -0.77 -18.39 0.29
C ALA A 51 -1.46 -18.74 1.62
N LEU A 52 -2.14 -17.79 2.24
CA LEU A 52 -2.89 -18.00 3.49
C LEU A 52 -4.09 -18.91 3.29
N ARG A 53 -4.78 -18.84 2.13
CA ARG A 53 -5.81 -19.81 1.75
C ARG A 53 -5.22 -21.20 1.64
N ALA A 54 -4.12 -21.35 0.91
CA ALA A 54 -3.44 -22.63 0.79
C ALA A 54 -2.87 -23.14 2.13
N LEU A 55 -2.57 -22.27 3.09
CA LEU A 55 -2.16 -22.62 4.45
C LEU A 55 -3.35 -23.12 5.27
N ALA A 56 -4.48 -22.42 5.26
CA ALA A 56 -5.70 -22.85 5.94
C ALA A 56 -6.19 -24.21 5.41
N ASP A 57 -6.22 -24.39 4.07
CA ASP A 57 -6.66 -25.62 3.42
C ASP A 57 -5.82 -26.87 3.78
N ARG A 58 -4.62 -26.71 4.36
CA ARG A 58 -3.80 -27.85 4.83
C ARG A 58 -4.34 -28.51 6.09
N TYR A 59 -5.22 -27.84 6.84
CA TYR A 59 -5.70 -28.28 8.14
C TYR A 59 -7.23 -28.33 8.14
N GLU A 60 -7.80 -29.38 8.72
CA GLU A 60 -9.26 -29.58 8.77
C GLU A 60 -9.96 -28.60 9.75
N ASN A 61 -9.23 -28.04 10.72
CA ASN A 61 -9.75 -27.16 11.76
C ASN A 61 -9.05 -25.78 11.80
N VAL A 62 -8.80 -25.19 10.63
CA VAL A 62 -8.24 -23.84 10.46
C VAL A 62 -9.12 -23.05 9.49
N GLU A 63 -9.48 -21.83 9.85
CA GLU A 63 -10.34 -20.94 9.05
C GLU A 63 -9.58 -19.67 8.67
N LEU A 64 -9.65 -19.23 7.40
CA LEU A 64 -9.16 -17.91 6.99
C LEU A 64 -10.33 -16.92 6.92
N ARG A 65 -10.24 -15.82 7.67
CA ARG A 65 -11.19 -14.70 7.61
C ARG A 65 -10.51 -13.46 7.05
N GLU A 66 -11.09 -12.90 5.99
CA GLU A 66 -10.53 -11.77 5.25
C GLU A 66 -11.37 -10.51 5.46
N TYR A 67 -10.75 -9.42 5.90
CA TYR A 67 -11.39 -8.13 6.19
C TYR A 67 -10.73 -7.01 5.38
N GLU A 68 -11.50 -6.42 4.47
CA GLU A 68 -11.06 -5.22 3.72
C GLU A 68 -11.14 -4.00 4.64
N VAL A 69 -10.10 -3.17 4.76
CA VAL A 69 -10.04 -2.06 5.74
C VAL A 69 -9.86 -0.65 5.14
N TRP A 70 -9.63 -0.51 3.83
CA TRP A 70 -9.49 0.83 3.21
C TRP A 70 -10.83 1.45 2.85
N PHE A 71 -11.81 0.64 2.46
CA PHE A 71 -13.12 1.08 2.00
C PHE A 71 -14.27 0.56 2.87
N ASN A 72 -13.97 -0.19 3.93
CA ASN A 72 -14.96 -0.63 4.92
C ASN A 72 -14.62 -0.12 6.34
N PRO A 73 -15.37 0.88 6.87
CA PRO A 73 -15.08 1.48 8.18
C PRO A 73 -15.38 0.55 9.37
N GLU A 74 -16.28 -0.44 9.22
CA GLU A 74 -16.58 -1.43 10.26
C GLU A 74 -15.39 -2.37 10.46
N ASN A 75 -14.84 -2.87 9.36
CA ASN A 75 -13.64 -3.69 9.36
C ASN A 75 -12.40 -2.91 9.82
N GLN A 76 -12.30 -1.62 9.47
CA GLN A 76 -11.24 -0.76 9.97
C GLN A 76 -11.30 -0.64 11.50
N THR A 77 -12.50 -0.47 12.07
CA THR A 77 -12.70 -0.45 13.52
C THR A 77 -12.29 -1.78 14.15
N LEU A 78 -12.75 -2.90 13.59
CA LEU A 78 -12.36 -4.25 14.02
C LEU A 78 -10.83 -4.43 14.00
N PHE A 79 -10.15 -3.91 12.97
CA PHE A 79 -8.70 -4.00 12.84
C PHE A 79 -7.98 -3.30 13.99
N PHE A 80 -8.37 -2.06 14.31
CA PHE A 80 -7.77 -1.32 15.42
C PHE A 80 -8.08 -1.94 16.79
N GLU A 81 -9.32 -2.42 17.01
CA GLU A 81 -9.71 -3.05 18.26
C GLU A 81 -8.98 -4.39 18.48
N MET A 82 -8.87 -5.21 17.43
CA MET A 82 -8.15 -6.48 17.50
C MET A 82 -6.65 -6.26 17.70
N ALA A 83 -6.05 -5.29 17.00
CA ALA A 83 -4.64 -4.94 17.21
C ALA A 83 -4.36 -4.48 18.64
N ALA A 84 -5.27 -3.71 19.24
CA ALA A 84 -5.19 -3.32 20.65
C ALA A 84 -5.29 -4.52 21.61
N GLN A 85 -6.11 -5.53 21.31
CA GLN A 85 -6.18 -6.77 22.11
C GLN A 85 -4.88 -7.58 22.04
N VAL A 86 -4.26 -7.66 20.86
CA VAL A 86 -2.98 -8.36 20.65
C VAL A 86 -1.80 -7.56 21.20
N GLY A 87 -1.95 -6.23 21.33
CA GLY A 87 -0.96 -5.34 21.93
C GLY A 87 -0.02 -4.66 20.94
N PHE A 88 -0.48 -4.37 19.72
CA PHE A 88 0.28 -3.62 18.72
C PHE A 88 -0.55 -2.48 18.09
N GLU A 89 0.16 -1.54 17.45
CA GLU A 89 -0.47 -0.48 16.65
C GLU A 89 -0.38 -0.87 15.18
N PRO A 90 -1.52 -0.99 14.46
CA PRO A 90 -1.51 -1.39 13.07
C PRO A 90 -1.00 -0.24 12.18
N ARG A 91 -0.02 -0.53 11.30
CA ARG A 91 0.65 0.45 10.44
C ARG A 91 0.55 0.13 8.95
N ALA A 92 0.31 -1.13 8.60
CA ALA A 92 0.27 -1.57 7.21
C ALA A 92 -0.74 -2.70 6.98
N VAL A 93 -1.01 -2.98 5.71
CA VAL A 93 -1.68 -4.19 5.23
C VAL A 93 -0.82 -4.86 4.16
N PRO A 94 -0.83 -6.20 4.03
CA PRO A 94 -1.62 -7.16 4.78
C PRO A 94 -1.16 -7.27 6.24
N THR A 95 -2.11 -7.27 7.17
CA THR A 95 -1.83 -7.68 8.55
C THR A 95 -2.48 -9.02 8.82
N ILE A 96 -1.67 -9.99 9.22
CA ILE A 96 -2.08 -11.34 9.58
C ILE A 96 -2.06 -11.44 11.10
N ILE A 97 -3.14 -11.92 11.71
CA ILE A 97 -3.21 -12.19 13.14
C ILE A 97 -3.62 -13.66 13.34
N ILE A 98 -2.85 -14.38 14.15
CA ILE A 98 -3.14 -15.76 14.57
C ILE A 98 -2.86 -15.82 16.06
N ALA A 99 -3.89 -16.14 16.85
CA ALA A 99 -3.81 -16.14 18.31
C ALA A 99 -3.28 -14.80 18.88
N ASP A 100 -2.16 -14.84 19.60
CA ASP A 100 -1.47 -13.71 20.21
C ASP A 100 -0.30 -13.17 19.36
N ARG A 101 -0.17 -13.63 18.10
CA ARG A 101 0.90 -13.24 17.18
C ARG A 101 0.35 -12.49 15.97
N TYR A 102 1.16 -11.58 15.45
CA TYR A 102 0.82 -10.78 14.28
C TYR A 102 2.02 -10.62 13.33
N TRP A 103 1.71 -10.35 12.06
CA TRP A 103 2.66 -10.03 11.00
C TRP A 103 2.09 -8.92 10.12
N GLU A 104 2.78 -7.79 9.99
CA GLU A 104 2.39 -6.66 9.12
C GLU A 104 2.98 -6.76 7.70
N GLU A 105 3.61 -7.89 7.40
CA GLU A 105 4.19 -8.22 6.11
C GLU A 105 4.03 -9.71 5.87
N TYR A 106 3.87 -10.09 4.61
CA TYR A 106 3.86 -11.49 4.20
C TYR A 106 5.08 -11.80 3.34
N SER A 107 5.82 -12.84 3.73
CA SER A 107 6.85 -13.47 2.90
C SER A 107 6.81 -14.99 3.10
N LYS A 108 7.26 -15.74 2.11
CA LYS A 108 7.27 -17.21 2.16
C LYS A 108 8.10 -17.77 3.33
N SER A 109 9.10 -17.04 3.81
CA SER A 109 9.89 -17.44 4.98
C SER A 109 9.12 -17.36 6.29
N LEU A 110 8.09 -16.51 6.36
CA LEU A 110 7.25 -16.34 7.56
C LEU A 110 6.16 -17.42 7.65
N GLU A 111 5.84 -18.11 6.56
CA GLU A 111 4.85 -19.21 6.58
C GLU A 111 5.22 -20.33 7.56
N ALA A 112 6.52 -20.64 7.69
CA ALA A 112 6.98 -21.67 8.63
C ALA A 112 6.71 -21.26 10.09
N GLU A 113 6.81 -19.97 10.41
CA GLU A 113 6.48 -19.44 11.73
C GLU A 113 4.97 -19.48 11.98
N MET A 114 4.17 -19.11 10.98
CA MET A 114 2.71 -19.20 11.04
C MET A 114 2.23 -20.65 11.23
N GLU A 115 2.84 -21.60 10.52
CA GLU A 115 2.57 -23.04 10.70
C GLU A 115 2.92 -23.53 12.10
N GLU A 116 4.01 -23.04 12.69
CA GLU A 116 4.38 -23.40 14.07
C GLU A 116 3.34 -22.90 15.07
N VAL A 117 2.86 -21.66 14.91
CA VAL A 117 1.79 -21.09 15.75
C VAL A 117 0.49 -21.89 15.58
N ILE A 118 0.08 -22.18 14.34
CA ILE A 118 -1.11 -23.00 14.05
C ILE A 118 -0.97 -24.39 14.66
N ALA A 119 0.17 -25.06 14.48
CA ALA A 119 0.41 -26.40 15.03
C ALA A 119 0.38 -26.42 16.57
N ASN A 120 0.81 -25.33 17.22
CA ASN A 120 0.69 -25.15 18.66
C ASN A 120 -0.78 -24.96 19.07
N CYS A 121 -1.49 -24.06 18.40
CA CYS A 121 -2.92 -23.80 18.62
C CYS A 121 -3.82 -25.02 18.40
N LEU A 122 -3.46 -25.94 17.50
CA LEU A 122 -4.21 -27.18 17.29
C LEU A 122 -4.03 -28.19 18.42
N GLN A 123 -2.99 -28.05 19.25
CA GLN A 123 -2.65 -28.98 20.33
C GLN A 123 -2.93 -28.40 21.72
N ASN A 124 -2.97 -27.08 21.85
CA ASN A 124 -3.09 -26.34 23.09
C ASN A 124 -4.27 -25.34 23.01
N ASP A 125 -4.46 -24.58 24.09
CA ASP A 125 -5.42 -23.48 24.10
C ASP A 125 -4.99 -22.37 23.13
N CYS A 126 -5.90 -21.91 22.27
CA CYS A 126 -5.64 -20.90 21.25
C CYS A 126 -6.55 -19.67 21.49
N PRO A 127 -6.03 -18.56 22.03
CA PRO A 127 -6.84 -17.39 22.32
C PRO A 127 -7.35 -16.74 21.02
N ASP A 128 -8.66 -16.53 20.87
CA ASP A 128 -9.22 -15.79 19.73
C ASP A 128 -9.22 -14.28 20.02
N PRO A 129 -8.41 -13.46 19.31
CA PRO A 129 -8.36 -12.02 19.51
C PRO A 129 -9.62 -11.28 19.02
N ALA A 130 -10.54 -11.96 18.33
CA ALA A 130 -11.84 -11.39 17.98
C ALA A 130 -12.94 -11.61 19.03
N LEU A 131 -12.63 -12.34 20.11
CA LEU A 131 -13.61 -12.68 21.14
C LEU A 131 -14.16 -11.40 21.81
N GLY A 132 -15.46 -11.16 21.65
CA GLY A 132 -16.14 -9.95 22.13
C GLY A 132 -16.12 -8.76 21.17
N LEU A 133 -15.44 -8.85 20.02
CA LEU A 133 -15.44 -7.83 18.95
C LEU A 133 -16.41 -8.17 17.82
N LEU A 134 -16.58 -9.46 17.50
CA LEU A 134 -17.49 -9.91 16.46
C LEU A 134 -18.82 -10.42 17.04
N PRO A 135 -19.98 -10.05 16.48
CA PRO A 135 -21.25 -10.70 16.82
C PRO A 135 -21.21 -12.16 16.36
N ALA A 136 -21.74 -13.08 17.17
CA ALA A 136 -21.68 -14.54 17.01
C ALA A 136 -22.39 -15.12 15.73
N THR A 137 -22.68 -14.30 14.73
CA THR A 137 -23.46 -14.67 13.53
C THR A 137 -22.79 -14.33 12.19
N VAL A 138 -21.47 -14.11 12.15
CA VAL A 138 -20.73 -14.11 10.87
C VAL A 138 -20.00 -15.44 10.73
N ILE A 139 -20.77 -16.51 10.56
CA ILE A 139 -20.31 -17.76 9.96
C ILE A 139 -21.11 -17.89 8.66
N GLU A 140 -20.39 -18.03 7.55
CA GLU A 140 -20.83 -18.24 6.16
C GLU A 140 -21.40 -17.06 5.35
N GLN A 141 -20.63 -16.64 4.33
CA GLN A 141 -21.18 -16.19 3.04
C GLN A 141 -20.63 -17.05 1.89
N PRO A 142 -21.46 -17.91 1.27
CA PRO A 142 -21.28 -18.34 -0.11
C PRO A 142 -22.15 -17.52 -1.10
N LEU A 143 -21.65 -17.37 -2.34
CA LEU A 143 -22.23 -16.68 -3.50
C LEU A 143 -23.73 -17.00 -3.79
N PRO A 144 -24.47 -16.08 -4.48
CA PRO A 144 -25.91 -16.20 -4.67
C PRO A 144 -26.29 -17.10 -5.86
N THR A 145 -27.36 -17.87 -5.70
CA THR A 145 -28.20 -18.34 -6.82
C THR A 145 -29.68 -18.08 -6.56
N PRO A 146 -30.49 -17.86 -7.60
CA PRO A 146 -31.79 -17.21 -7.48
C PRO A 146 -32.90 -18.23 -7.21
N GLY A 147 -33.75 -17.94 -6.23
CA GLY A 147 -34.97 -18.72 -6.02
C GLY A 147 -35.61 -18.48 -4.66
N ASP A 148 -36.80 -17.92 -4.74
CA ASP A 148 -37.92 -18.06 -3.80
C ASP A 148 -38.04 -17.12 -2.58
N SER A 149 -39.18 -16.43 -2.64
CA SER A 149 -39.82 -15.50 -1.73
C SER A 149 -40.19 -16.07 -0.35
N ALA A 150 -40.44 -15.11 0.55
CA ALA A 150 -41.25 -15.18 1.78
C ALA A 150 -40.54 -15.79 3.00
N SER A 151 -40.65 -15.26 4.23
CA SER A 151 -41.59 -14.31 4.82
C SER A 151 -41.01 -13.86 6.17
N THR A 152 -41.21 -12.59 6.52
CA THR A 152 -40.95 -12.02 7.84
C THR A 152 -41.78 -12.72 8.91
N PRO A 153 -41.23 -12.94 10.12
CA PRO A 153 -42.00 -12.63 11.31
C PRO A 153 -41.27 -11.68 12.25
N ASP A 154 -42.01 -10.63 12.56
CA ASP A 154 -41.88 -9.71 13.68
C ASP A 154 -41.90 -10.46 15.02
N LEU A 155 -40.86 -10.30 15.85
CA LEU A 155 -40.92 -10.45 17.30
C LEU A 155 -39.87 -9.53 17.95
N ALA A 156 -40.35 -8.35 18.33
CA ALA A 156 -39.78 -7.53 19.39
C ALA A 156 -39.87 -8.24 20.76
N GLU A 157 -39.07 -7.73 21.71
CA GLU A 157 -39.03 -8.06 23.16
C GLU A 157 -38.20 -9.32 23.50
N THR A 158 -37.14 -9.32 24.34
CA THR A 158 -36.81 -8.51 25.51
C THR A 158 -35.30 -8.73 25.80
N ARG A 159 -34.45 -7.67 25.86
CA ARG A 159 -33.08 -7.77 26.42
C ARG A 159 -33.03 -7.00 27.74
N PRO A 160 -32.47 -7.57 28.82
CA PRO A 160 -32.27 -6.81 30.06
C PRO A 160 -31.21 -5.73 29.84
N ALA A 161 -31.47 -4.53 30.38
CA ALA A 161 -30.55 -3.41 30.35
C ALA A 161 -29.29 -3.74 31.15
N TYR A 162 -28.14 -3.87 30.48
CA TYR A 162 -26.84 -3.81 31.13
C TYR A 162 -26.53 -2.34 31.41
N ALA A 163 -26.28 -2.02 32.68
CA ALA A 163 -25.91 -0.67 33.09
C ALA A 163 -24.53 -0.30 32.51
N PRO A 164 -24.34 0.91 31.96
CA PRO A 164 -23.01 1.35 31.52
C PRO A 164 -22.07 1.44 32.73
N ILE A 165 -20.94 0.73 32.66
CA ILE A 165 -19.79 0.97 33.53
C ILE A 165 -19.09 2.20 32.95
N GLU A 166 -19.09 3.32 33.68
CA GLU A 166 -18.25 4.48 33.34
C GLU A 166 -16.77 4.04 33.35
N PRO A 167 -16.03 4.14 32.22
CA PRO A 167 -14.61 3.88 32.23
C PRO A 167 -13.90 4.98 33.04
N ALA A 168 -12.96 4.56 33.88
CA ALA A 168 -12.09 5.47 34.61
C ALA A 168 -11.35 6.41 33.63
N PRO A 169 -11.09 7.68 34.00
CA PRO A 169 -10.40 8.59 33.12
C PRO A 169 -8.96 8.13 32.96
N LEU A 170 -8.66 7.54 31.80
CA LEU A 170 -7.29 7.37 31.34
C LEU A 170 -6.82 8.75 30.88
N ASP A 171 -5.85 9.33 31.60
CA ASP A 171 -5.14 10.53 31.16
C ASP A 171 -4.32 10.19 29.91
N LEU A 172 -5.00 10.11 28.77
CA LEU A 172 -4.37 10.08 27.45
C LEU A 172 -3.66 11.42 27.25
N PRO A 173 -2.38 11.43 26.82
CA PRO A 173 -1.80 12.66 26.30
C PRO A 173 -2.71 13.18 25.18
N PRO A 174 -2.93 14.50 25.07
CA PRO A 174 -3.84 15.04 24.07
C PRO A 174 -3.45 14.52 22.71
N ALA A 175 -4.42 13.94 21.99
CA ALA A 175 -4.26 13.56 20.60
C ALA A 175 -3.57 14.71 19.87
N PRO A 176 -2.53 14.44 19.05
CA PRO A 176 -1.95 15.49 18.22
C PRO A 176 -3.10 16.14 17.44
N PRO A 177 -3.17 17.47 17.40
CA PRO A 177 -4.33 18.15 16.85
C PRO A 177 -4.61 17.64 15.42
N GLU A 178 -5.87 17.27 15.16
CA GLU A 178 -6.42 17.00 13.82
C GLU A 178 -6.44 18.29 13.00
N GLY A 179 -5.26 18.81 12.73
CA GLY A 179 -5.01 20.05 12.03
C GLY A 179 -3.90 19.83 11.03
N MET A 180 -4.30 19.57 9.78
CA MET A 180 -3.52 19.89 8.58
C MET A 180 -2.12 19.26 8.56
N ARG A 181 -2.01 17.93 8.52
CA ARG A 181 -0.90 17.35 7.75
C ARG A 181 -1.16 17.74 6.31
N ASP A 182 -0.25 18.51 5.71
CA ASP A 182 -0.39 18.87 4.31
C ASP A 182 -0.22 17.59 3.49
N ASP A 183 -1.31 17.14 2.89
CA ASP A 183 -1.38 15.95 2.03
C ASP A 183 -0.55 16.09 0.73
N GLY A 184 0.14 17.22 0.54
CA GLY A 184 1.00 17.49 -0.61
C GLY A 184 0.27 17.80 -1.91
N PHE A 185 -1.05 17.60 -1.99
CA PHE A 185 -1.86 17.82 -3.21
C PHE A 185 -1.73 19.24 -3.78
N ALA A 186 -1.71 20.28 -2.93
CA ALA A 186 -1.54 21.64 -3.40
C ALA A 186 -0.19 21.86 -4.09
N LEU A 187 0.88 21.25 -3.57
CA LEU A 187 2.21 21.29 -4.19
C LEU A 187 2.23 20.51 -5.49
N ALA A 188 1.60 19.34 -5.55
CA ALA A 188 1.49 18.55 -6.79
C ALA A 188 0.72 19.30 -7.89
N ILE A 189 -0.42 19.93 -7.56
CA ILE A 189 -1.20 20.76 -8.50
C ILE A 189 -0.37 21.94 -8.99
N LEU A 190 0.29 22.66 -8.08
CA LEU A 190 1.19 23.77 -8.45
C LEU A 190 2.30 23.29 -9.39
N SER A 191 2.92 22.16 -9.06
CA SER A 191 3.99 21.55 -9.88
C SER A 191 3.50 21.21 -11.27
N MET A 192 2.30 20.62 -11.39
CA MET A 192 1.69 20.29 -12.68
C MET A 192 1.42 21.54 -13.53
N ILE A 193 0.95 22.63 -12.93
CA ILE A 193 0.74 23.92 -13.61
C ILE A 193 2.07 24.50 -14.09
N VAL A 194 3.09 24.54 -13.21
CA VAL A 194 4.42 25.08 -13.53
C VAL A 194 5.09 24.28 -14.65
N MET A 195 5.06 22.95 -14.58
CA MET A 195 5.61 22.08 -15.63
C MET A 195 4.91 22.28 -16.97
N SER A 196 3.58 22.36 -16.97
CA SER A 196 2.80 22.59 -18.20
C SER A 196 3.11 23.95 -18.83
N ALA A 197 3.24 25.00 -18.00
CA ALA A 197 3.63 26.33 -18.46
C ALA A 197 5.07 26.36 -18.99
N ALA A 198 6.02 25.72 -18.29
CA ALA A 198 7.41 25.64 -18.71
C ALA A 198 7.58 24.87 -20.03
N LEU A 199 6.85 23.76 -20.19
CA LEU A 199 6.82 22.97 -21.43
C LEU A 199 6.24 23.80 -22.58
N THR A 200 5.11 24.47 -22.36
CA THR A 200 4.46 25.33 -23.37
C THR A 200 5.38 26.49 -23.77
N TYR A 201 6.00 27.16 -22.80
CA TYR A 201 7.00 28.20 -23.04
C TYR A 201 8.17 27.68 -23.88
N SER A 202 8.71 26.51 -23.53
CA SER A 202 9.86 25.92 -24.23
C SER A 202 9.52 25.58 -25.69
N LEU A 203 8.34 25.03 -25.96
CA LEU A 203 7.87 24.74 -27.32
C LEU A 203 7.66 26.01 -28.14
N VAL A 204 7.03 27.04 -27.58
CA VAL A 204 6.80 28.33 -28.26
C VAL A 204 8.12 29.05 -28.52
N ALA A 205 9.02 29.10 -27.53
CA ALA A 205 10.33 29.73 -27.65
C ALA A 205 11.22 29.03 -28.70
N PHE A 206 11.15 27.69 -28.76
CA PHE A 206 11.83 26.91 -29.78
C PHE A 206 11.26 27.19 -31.17
N GLY A 207 9.93 27.17 -31.34
CA GLY A 207 9.28 27.45 -32.63
C GLY A 207 9.43 28.89 -33.12
N LEU A 208 9.55 29.87 -32.21
CA LEU A 208 9.78 31.28 -32.56
C LEU A 208 11.27 31.63 -32.73
N GLY A 209 12.19 30.72 -32.42
CA GLY A 209 13.63 30.99 -32.43
C GLY A 209 14.08 32.05 -31.42
N LYS A 210 13.26 32.36 -30.40
CA LYS A 210 13.48 33.45 -29.45
C LYS A 210 13.40 32.96 -28.03
N THR A 211 14.50 33.16 -27.29
CA THR A 211 14.60 32.85 -25.86
C THR A 211 15.06 34.06 -25.08
N PHE A 212 14.79 34.07 -23.76
CA PHE A 212 15.40 35.09 -22.91
C PHE A 212 16.90 34.84 -22.78
N PRO A 213 17.74 35.88 -22.93
CA PRO A 213 19.18 35.73 -22.75
C PRO A 213 19.47 35.41 -21.28
N LEU A 214 19.94 34.20 -21.01
CA LEU A 214 20.48 33.83 -19.71
C LEU A 214 21.92 34.30 -19.57
N PRO A 215 22.35 34.74 -18.37
CA PRO A 215 23.73 35.11 -18.14
C PRO A 215 24.63 33.88 -18.25
N THR A 216 25.86 34.06 -18.73
CA THR A 216 26.79 32.96 -19.03
C THR A 216 27.15 32.10 -17.81
N TRP A 217 27.08 32.67 -16.61
CA TRP A 217 27.33 31.93 -15.36
C TRP A 217 26.21 30.93 -15.02
N ALA A 218 24.97 31.14 -15.51
CA ALA A 218 23.85 30.24 -15.23
C ALA A 218 24.06 28.84 -15.82
N ASP A 219 24.90 28.72 -16.86
CA ASP A 219 25.26 27.44 -17.47
C ASP A 219 26.02 26.50 -16.50
N TRP A 220 26.68 27.06 -15.47
CA TRP A 220 27.33 26.30 -14.40
C TRP A 220 26.36 25.82 -13.31
N LEU A 221 25.12 26.32 -13.27
CA LEU A 221 24.08 25.78 -12.39
C LEU A 221 23.61 24.40 -12.85
N ILE A 222 23.68 24.13 -14.16
CA ILE A 222 23.25 22.86 -14.76
C ILE A 222 23.92 21.64 -14.09
N PRO A 223 25.27 21.52 -14.03
CA PRO A 223 25.90 20.37 -13.39
C PRO A 223 25.58 20.28 -11.89
N ALA A 224 25.42 21.41 -11.19
CA ALA A 224 25.06 21.40 -9.77
C ALA A 224 23.65 20.82 -9.53
N ILE A 225 22.68 21.23 -10.34
CA ILE A 225 21.31 20.71 -10.31
C ILE A 225 21.29 19.22 -10.68
N ILE A 226 22.06 18.82 -11.70
CA ILE A 226 22.13 17.41 -12.12
C ILE A 226 22.74 16.53 -11.01
N VAL A 227 23.84 16.96 -10.38
CA VAL A 227 24.44 16.20 -9.27
C VAL A 227 23.46 16.04 -8.11
N PHE A 228 22.70 17.08 -7.79
CA PHE A 228 21.63 16.98 -6.79
C PHE A 228 20.51 16.01 -7.23
N GLY A 229 20.10 16.07 -8.50
CA GLY A 229 19.14 15.13 -9.10
C GLY A 229 19.60 13.67 -9.08
N ILE A 230 20.89 13.42 -9.32
CA ILE A 230 21.53 12.09 -9.18
C ILE A 230 21.42 11.61 -7.72
N GLY A 231 21.62 12.49 -6.75
CA GLY A 231 21.43 12.16 -5.33
C GLY A 231 19.99 11.76 -5.01
N VAL A 232 19.01 12.54 -5.47
CA VAL A 232 17.58 12.26 -5.29
C VAL A 232 17.18 10.94 -5.95
N ALA A 233 17.52 10.76 -7.24
CA ALA A 233 17.18 9.56 -7.99
C ALA A 233 17.93 8.32 -7.48
N GLY A 234 19.19 8.47 -7.06
CA GLY A 234 19.99 7.41 -6.45
C GLY A 234 19.43 6.95 -5.11
N TYR A 235 18.96 7.90 -4.28
CA TYR A 235 18.26 7.56 -3.04
C TYR A 235 16.96 6.80 -3.31
N LEU A 236 16.11 7.28 -4.24
CA LEU A 236 14.88 6.56 -4.60
C LEU A 236 15.17 5.17 -5.18
N SER A 237 16.17 5.06 -6.04
CA SER A 237 16.62 3.77 -6.58
C SER A 237 17.11 2.82 -5.48
N TYR A 238 17.78 3.33 -4.45
CA TYR A 238 18.19 2.52 -3.30
C TYR A 238 16.98 2.02 -2.50
N VAL A 239 16.05 2.92 -2.20
CA VAL A 239 14.80 2.60 -1.48
C VAL A 239 14.00 1.53 -2.25
N GLU A 240 13.82 1.70 -3.56
CA GLU A 240 13.10 0.76 -4.43
C GLU A 240 13.76 -0.61 -4.50
N THR A 241 15.10 -0.67 -4.58
CA THR A 241 15.82 -1.95 -4.77
C THR A 241 16.08 -2.71 -3.48
N GLN A 242 16.00 -2.05 -2.33
CA GLN A 242 16.16 -2.67 -1.01
C GLN A 242 14.84 -2.87 -0.28
N GLU A 243 13.71 -2.49 -0.88
CA GLU A 243 12.36 -2.59 -0.30
C GLU A 243 12.26 -1.94 1.10
N VAL A 244 13.07 -0.91 1.36
CA VAL A 244 13.07 -0.17 2.63
C VAL A 244 12.07 0.98 2.56
N ALA A 245 11.45 1.32 3.69
CA ALA A 245 10.55 2.46 3.77
C ALA A 245 11.29 3.78 3.47
N ALA A 246 10.75 4.59 2.57
CA ALA A 246 11.24 5.91 2.27
C ALA A 246 11.00 6.86 3.45
N VAL A 247 12.03 7.64 3.78
CA VAL A 247 11.87 8.82 4.64
C VAL A 247 10.99 9.84 3.91
N CYS A 248 9.73 9.89 4.30
CA CYS A 248 8.78 10.92 3.89
C CYS A 248 9.02 12.16 4.75
N GLY A 249 9.08 13.34 4.14
CA GLY A 249 9.14 14.60 4.87
C GLY A 249 7.83 14.90 5.62
N PRO A 250 7.66 16.12 6.17
CA PRO A 250 6.40 16.52 6.83
C PRO A 250 5.19 16.62 5.88
N VAL A 251 5.38 16.42 4.57
CA VAL A 251 4.39 16.62 3.51
C VAL A 251 4.34 15.39 2.61
N GLY A 252 3.14 14.90 2.33
CA GLY A 252 2.87 13.78 1.42
C GLY A 252 3.09 12.38 2.00
N ASP A 253 2.76 11.38 1.20
CA ASP A 253 2.87 9.96 1.50
C ASP A 253 3.67 9.25 0.39
N CYS A 254 5.00 9.32 0.50
CA CYS A 254 5.90 8.82 -0.53
C CYS A 254 5.92 7.29 -0.57
N ASN A 255 5.64 6.61 0.54
CA ASN A 255 5.66 5.15 0.59
C ASN A 255 4.53 4.57 -0.25
N THR A 256 3.31 5.12 -0.15
CA THR A 256 2.18 4.72 -1.00
C THR A 256 2.48 4.86 -2.50
N VAL A 257 3.19 5.92 -2.90
CA VAL A 257 3.62 6.11 -4.30
C VAL A 257 4.69 5.09 -4.69
N GLN A 258 5.69 4.84 -3.84
CA GLN A 258 6.82 3.93 -4.11
C GLN A 258 6.42 2.45 -4.13
N THR A 259 5.40 2.05 -3.39
CA THR A 259 4.87 0.66 -3.39
C THR A 259 3.77 0.46 -4.43
N SER A 260 3.42 1.51 -5.19
CA SER A 260 2.38 1.42 -6.22
C SER A 260 2.86 0.61 -7.43
N PRO A 261 1.94 -0.01 -8.19
CA PRO A 261 2.28 -0.69 -9.45
C PRO A 261 3.01 0.23 -10.46
N TYR A 262 2.81 1.54 -10.34
CA TYR A 262 3.39 2.56 -11.22
C TYR A 262 4.85 2.89 -10.88
N ALA A 263 5.38 2.43 -9.75
CA ALA A 263 6.79 2.56 -9.39
C ALA A 263 7.71 1.71 -10.28
N THR A 264 7.17 0.75 -11.03
CA THR A 264 7.90 0.00 -12.06
C THR A 264 7.33 0.28 -13.45
N LEU A 265 8.19 0.71 -14.37
CA LEU A 265 7.85 0.85 -15.78
C LEU A 265 7.97 -0.50 -16.48
N PHE A 266 6.95 -0.88 -17.24
CA PHE A 266 6.85 -2.17 -17.95
C PHE A 266 6.94 -3.42 -17.04
N GLY A 267 6.74 -3.26 -15.72
CA GLY A 267 6.80 -4.35 -14.74
C GLY A 267 8.21 -4.87 -14.43
N PHE A 268 9.27 -4.24 -14.96
CA PHE A 268 10.65 -4.67 -14.70
C PHE A 268 11.63 -3.54 -14.44
N LEU A 269 11.30 -2.28 -14.78
CA LEU A 269 12.24 -1.17 -14.71
C LEU A 269 11.79 -0.13 -13.67
N PRO A 270 12.39 -0.09 -12.47
CA PRO A 270 12.07 0.89 -11.43
C PRO A 270 12.22 2.33 -11.92
N VAL A 271 11.28 3.19 -11.52
CA VAL A 271 11.24 4.60 -11.92
C VAL A 271 12.47 5.36 -11.40
N GLY A 272 12.98 5.05 -10.20
CA GLY A 272 14.20 5.64 -9.66
C GLY A 272 15.44 5.38 -10.52
N ILE A 273 15.57 4.16 -11.07
CA ILE A 273 16.65 3.78 -11.99
C ILE A 273 16.56 4.57 -13.29
N LEU A 274 15.35 4.72 -13.84
CA LEU A 274 15.12 5.54 -15.04
C LEU A 274 15.49 7.01 -14.80
N GLY A 275 15.12 7.56 -13.65
CA GLY A 275 15.50 8.91 -13.24
C GLY A 275 17.03 9.07 -13.18
N LEU A 276 17.73 8.11 -12.56
CA LEU A 276 19.18 8.11 -12.45
C LEU A 276 19.86 8.08 -13.83
N LEU A 277 19.42 7.20 -14.72
CA LEU A 277 19.91 7.13 -16.10
C LEU A 277 19.64 8.44 -16.86
N GLY A 278 18.46 9.04 -16.66
CA GLY A 278 18.09 10.32 -17.23
C GLY A 278 19.04 11.44 -16.82
N TYR A 279 19.32 11.59 -15.51
CA TYR A 279 20.25 12.60 -15.01
C TYR A 279 21.69 12.37 -15.49
N LEU A 280 22.16 11.12 -15.52
CA LEU A 280 23.47 10.78 -16.07
C LEU A 280 23.58 11.14 -17.55
N GLY A 281 22.53 10.89 -18.33
CA GLY A 281 22.46 11.27 -19.74
C GLY A 281 22.44 12.79 -19.95
N LEU A 282 21.71 13.53 -19.12
CA LEU A 282 21.73 15.00 -19.13
C LEU A 282 23.13 15.55 -18.80
N LEU A 283 23.83 14.94 -17.83
CA LEU A 283 25.22 15.31 -17.51
C LEU A 283 26.15 15.04 -18.68
N ALA A 284 26.03 13.88 -19.33
CA ALA A 284 26.84 13.51 -20.49
C ALA A 284 26.59 14.45 -21.68
N ALA A 285 25.34 14.82 -21.95
CA ALA A 285 25.00 15.78 -23.00
C ALA A 285 25.57 17.17 -22.70
N TRP A 286 25.47 17.64 -21.45
CA TRP A 286 26.09 18.91 -21.05
C TRP A 286 27.62 18.88 -21.18
N LEU A 287 28.27 17.80 -20.75
CA LEU A 287 29.72 17.63 -20.81
C LEU A 287 30.21 17.55 -22.26
N THR A 288 29.50 16.82 -23.12
CA THR A 288 29.77 16.72 -24.56
C THR A 288 29.72 18.09 -25.20
N ARG A 289 28.69 18.88 -24.91
CA ARG A 289 28.59 20.28 -25.39
C ARG A 289 29.75 21.15 -24.89
N LYS A 290 30.33 20.88 -23.72
CA LYS A 290 31.42 21.69 -23.17
C LYS A 290 32.81 21.27 -23.62
N LEU A 291 33.04 19.99 -23.84
CA LEU A 291 34.36 19.43 -24.13
C LEU A 291 34.59 19.16 -25.62
N LEU A 292 33.53 18.95 -26.40
CA LEU A 292 33.62 18.49 -27.79
C LEU A 292 32.96 19.51 -28.74
N PRO A 293 33.74 20.48 -29.27
CA PRO A 293 33.20 21.56 -30.11
C PRO A 293 32.48 21.05 -31.37
N ASN A 294 32.92 19.92 -31.92
CA ASN A 294 32.31 19.31 -33.11
C ASN A 294 30.89 18.79 -32.87
N PHE A 295 30.51 18.50 -31.62
CA PHE A 295 29.22 17.92 -31.24
C PHE A 295 28.35 18.90 -30.44
N GLU A 296 28.71 20.19 -30.36
CA GLU A 296 27.96 21.18 -29.59
C GLU A 296 26.48 21.26 -29.97
N LYS A 297 26.19 21.27 -31.28
CA LYS A 297 24.84 21.34 -31.83
C LYS A 297 24.00 20.12 -31.44
N SER A 298 24.50 18.91 -31.73
CA SER A 298 23.78 17.67 -31.43
C SER A 298 23.62 17.44 -29.93
N ALA A 299 24.64 17.79 -29.13
CA ALA A 299 24.58 17.66 -27.68
C ALA A 299 23.58 18.64 -27.04
N ALA A 300 23.47 19.88 -27.54
CA ALA A 300 22.47 20.84 -27.08
C ALA A 300 21.04 20.38 -27.41
N LEU A 301 20.81 19.88 -28.63
CA LEU A 301 19.51 19.32 -29.03
C LEU A 301 19.17 18.05 -28.26
N ALA A 302 20.14 17.17 -28.02
CA ALA A 302 19.95 15.97 -27.22
C ALA A 302 19.58 16.33 -25.77
N PHE A 303 20.28 17.28 -25.16
CA PHE A 303 19.96 17.77 -23.81
C PHE A 303 18.52 18.31 -23.76
N LEU A 304 18.13 19.14 -24.74
CA LEU A 304 16.77 19.68 -24.82
C LEU A 304 15.74 18.54 -24.95
N ALA A 305 15.93 17.63 -25.90
CA ALA A 305 15.01 16.52 -26.14
C ALA A 305 14.83 15.63 -24.89
N MET A 306 15.94 15.30 -24.22
CA MET A 306 15.92 14.52 -22.97
C MET A 306 15.20 15.26 -21.84
N SER A 307 15.44 16.56 -21.68
CA SER A 307 14.77 17.37 -20.66
C SER A 307 13.27 17.53 -20.91
N VAL A 308 12.85 17.69 -22.18
CA VAL A 308 11.44 17.70 -22.59
C VAL A 308 10.79 16.36 -22.26
N PHE A 309 11.43 15.25 -22.63
CA PHE A 309 10.95 13.91 -22.30
C PHE A 309 10.80 13.72 -20.78
N ALA A 310 11.79 14.15 -19.99
CA ALA A 310 11.77 14.05 -18.53
C ALA A 310 10.63 14.87 -17.91
N VAL A 311 10.33 16.08 -18.41
CA VAL A 311 9.20 16.90 -17.95
C VAL A 311 7.87 16.27 -18.32
N ILE A 312 7.72 15.74 -19.54
CA ILE A 312 6.49 15.03 -19.96
C ILE A 312 6.27 13.79 -19.08
N PHE A 313 7.31 13.02 -18.82
CA PHE A 313 7.24 11.86 -17.95
C PHE A 313 6.90 12.26 -16.50
N SER A 314 7.48 13.35 -16.00
CA SER A 314 7.17 13.88 -14.66
C SER A 314 5.73 14.39 -14.55
N LEU A 315 5.18 15.00 -15.60
CA LEU A 315 3.76 15.38 -15.70
C LEU A 315 2.87 14.14 -15.62
N TYR A 316 3.23 13.07 -16.32
CA TYR A 316 2.51 11.79 -16.28
C TYR A 316 2.52 11.18 -14.87
N LEU A 317 3.68 11.12 -14.21
CA LEU A 317 3.75 10.61 -12.83
C LEU A 317 2.95 11.48 -11.86
N THR A 318 3.04 12.81 -11.96
CA THR A 318 2.26 13.73 -11.12
C THR A 318 0.75 13.57 -11.35
N TYR A 319 0.33 13.26 -12.59
CA TYR A 319 -1.06 12.92 -12.88
C TYR A 319 -1.48 11.63 -12.19
N LEU A 320 -0.66 10.58 -12.22
CA LEU A 320 -0.95 9.33 -11.51
C LEU A 320 -1.06 9.56 -9.99
N GLU A 321 -0.14 10.33 -9.40
CA GLU A 321 -0.15 10.71 -7.98
C GLU A 321 -1.48 11.38 -7.58
N LEU A 322 -1.96 12.33 -8.38
CA LEU A 322 -3.16 13.10 -8.08
C LEU A 322 -4.48 12.34 -8.30
N PHE A 323 -4.60 11.62 -9.42
CA PHE A 323 -5.89 11.13 -9.90
C PHE A 323 -6.07 9.61 -9.75
N VAL A 324 -4.98 8.86 -9.67
CA VAL A 324 -5.02 7.39 -9.64
C VAL A 324 -4.63 6.86 -8.27
N ILE A 325 -3.48 7.29 -7.76
CA ILE A 325 -2.93 6.82 -6.48
C ILE A 325 -3.53 7.60 -5.31
N GLN A 326 -3.90 8.86 -5.52
CA GLN A 326 -4.36 9.77 -4.46
C GLN A 326 -3.34 9.91 -3.31
N ALA A 327 -2.05 9.91 -3.64
CA ALA A 327 -0.95 10.13 -2.71
C ALA A 327 0.17 10.91 -3.41
N VAL A 328 0.92 11.72 -2.66
CA VAL A 328 1.94 12.62 -3.20
C VAL A 328 3.33 12.26 -2.69
N CYS A 329 4.30 12.17 -3.60
CA CYS A 329 5.69 11.90 -3.26
C CYS A 329 6.56 13.17 -3.36
N ILE A 330 7.11 13.61 -2.22
CA ILE A 330 7.95 14.82 -2.17
C ILE A 330 9.25 14.68 -3.00
N TRP A 331 9.78 13.46 -3.09
CA TRP A 331 10.99 13.17 -3.86
C TRP A 331 10.72 13.22 -5.37
N CYS A 332 9.56 12.69 -5.81
CA CYS A 332 9.10 12.80 -7.19
C CYS A 332 8.88 14.26 -7.59
N ILE A 333 8.19 15.05 -6.76
CA ILE A 333 8.02 16.49 -6.96
C ILE A 333 9.38 17.18 -7.03
N THR A 334 10.29 16.88 -6.12
CA THR A 334 11.63 17.48 -6.13
C THR A 334 12.33 17.20 -7.46
N SER A 335 12.32 15.95 -7.93
CA SER A 335 12.87 15.59 -9.24
C SER A 335 12.19 16.32 -10.40
N ALA A 336 10.85 16.44 -10.37
CA ALA A 336 10.05 17.15 -11.36
C ALA A 336 10.46 18.63 -11.49
N TRP A 337 10.71 19.30 -10.37
CA TRP A 337 11.20 20.69 -10.36
C TRP A 337 12.62 20.80 -10.90
N LEU A 338 13.52 19.88 -10.52
CA LEU A 338 14.90 19.87 -11.01
C LEU A 338 14.94 19.72 -12.53
N VAL A 339 14.23 18.76 -13.11
CA VAL A 339 14.20 18.58 -14.57
C VAL A 339 13.54 19.76 -15.29
N THR A 340 12.56 20.40 -14.68
CA THR A 340 11.94 21.62 -15.22
C THR A 340 12.91 22.79 -15.26
N PHE A 341 13.70 23.00 -14.20
CA PHE A 341 14.77 24.00 -14.22
C PHE A 341 15.84 23.67 -15.25
N LEU A 342 16.21 22.40 -15.40
CA LEU A 342 17.16 21.96 -16.42
C LEU A 342 16.64 22.22 -17.84
N LEU A 343 15.34 21.98 -18.11
CA LEU A 343 14.70 22.32 -19.38
C LEU A 343 14.84 23.82 -19.69
N LEU A 344 14.52 24.68 -18.72
CA LEU A 344 14.58 26.13 -18.90
C LEU A 344 16.02 26.65 -19.08
N LEU A 345 17.00 26.07 -18.38
CA LEU A 345 18.42 26.42 -18.52
C LEU A 345 19.04 25.90 -19.83
N GLY A 346 18.60 24.73 -20.30
CA GLY A 346 19.09 24.10 -21.54
C GLY A 346 18.49 24.67 -22.82
N LEU A 347 17.38 25.42 -22.71
CA LEU A 347 16.65 25.96 -23.85
C LEU A 347 17.44 27.01 -24.68
N PRO A 348 18.08 28.04 -24.10
CA PRO A 348 18.75 29.07 -24.91
C PRO A 348 19.91 28.56 -25.78
N PRO A 349 20.82 27.68 -25.30
CA PRO A 349 21.84 27.07 -26.15
C PRO A 349 21.26 26.29 -27.32
N ALA A 350 20.19 25.52 -27.09
CA ALA A 350 19.56 24.70 -28.13
C ALA A 350 18.88 25.57 -29.21
N VAL A 351 18.11 26.58 -28.80
CA VAL A 351 17.46 27.51 -29.75
C VAL A 351 18.48 28.28 -30.57
N ARG A 352 19.54 28.81 -29.94
CA ARG A 352 20.60 29.55 -30.65
C ARG A 352 21.31 28.68 -31.69
N LEU A 353 21.59 27.42 -31.37
CA LEU A 353 22.28 26.51 -32.29
C LEU A 353 21.37 26.00 -33.40
N TYR A 354 20.07 25.89 -33.14
CA TYR A 354 19.06 25.52 -34.15
C TYR A 354 18.83 26.63 -35.17
N THR A 355 18.65 27.88 -34.74
CA THR A 355 18.45 29.01 -35.66
C THR A 355 19.62 29.24 -36.61
N LEU A 356 20.84 28.91 -36.19
CA LEU A 356 22.02 28.99 -37.06
C LEU A 356 22.00 27.93 -38.18
N ILE A 357 21.28 26.82 -38.02
CA ILE A 357 21.16 25.79 -39.07
C ILE A 357 20.16 26.26 -40.14
N ASP A 358 19.02 26.80 -39.72
CA ASP A 358 18.01 27.35 -40.65
C ASP A 358 18.53 28.54 -41.47
N GLU A 359 19.60 29.21 -41.03
CA GLU A 359 20.27 30.29 -41.78
C GLU A 359 21.36 29.79 -42.75
N ASP A 360 21.90 28.58 -42.53
CA ASP A 360 22.98 27.99 -43.33
C ASP A 360 22.45 27.10 -44.49
N GLU A 361 21.16 26.72 -44.47
CA GLU A 361 20.43 26.02 -45.56
C GLU A 361 19.70 27.00 -46.49
#